data_AF-A0A535WQU4-F1
#
_entry.id   AF-A0A535WQU4-F1
#
_cell.length_a   1.000
_cell.length_b   1.000
_cell.length_c   1.000
_cell.angle_alpha   90.00
_cell.angle_beta   90.00
_cell.angle_gamma   90.00
#
_symmetry.space_group_name_H-M   'P 1'
#
loop_
_entity.id
_entity.type
_entity.pdbx_description
1 polymer ?
#
loop_
_entity_poly.entity_id
_entity_poly.type
_entity_poly.pdbx_seq_one_letter_code
_entity_poly.pdbx_strand_id
1 'polypeptide(L)'
;SDIHIERKLRSNRRDVLRRGVEAVEYARSLCEDVEYSPEDAGRADPEYLYETLEAVIDAGATVVNIPDTTGYTLPNEFGALIASIRDNVSNIERALISVHCHNDLGLSTANSVAAVL
;
A
#
# COMPACT_ATOMS: atom_id res chain seq x y z
N SER A 1 3.03 -7.00 -5.36
CA SER A 1 2.39 -8.19 -5.97
C SER A 1 3.36 -9.36 -6.10
N ASP A 2 2.86 -10.58 -6.29
CA ASP A 2 3.70 -11.78 -6.42
C ASP A 2 4.65 -11.75 -7.62
N ILE A 3 4.20 -11.20 -8.75
CA ILE A 3 5.03 -11.05 -9.95
C ILE A 3 6.24 -10.16 -9.65
N HIS A 4 6.05 -9.04 -8.96
CA HIS A 4 7.17 -8.17 -8.57
C HIS A 4 8.11 -8.85 -7.57
N ILE A 5 7.57 -9.56 -6.58
CA ILE A 5 8.37 -10.29 -5.59
C ILE A 5 9.25 -11.35 -6.27
N GLU A 6 8.66 -12.17 -7.14
CA GLU A 6 9.37 -13.27 -7.83
C GLU A 6 10.33 -12.73 -8.92
N ARG A 7 9.88 -11.82 -9.78
CA ARG A 7 10.59 -11.46 -11.01
C ARG A 7 11.49 -10.24 -10.88
N LYS A 8 11.05 -9.22 -10.12
CA LYS A 8 11.81 -7.97 -9.92
C LYS A 8 12.73 -8.09 -8.72
N LEU A 9 12.19 -8.48 -7.56
CA LEU A 9 12.95 -8.57 -6.30
C LEU A 9 13.69 -9.90 -6.14
N ARG A 10 13.33 -10.93 -6.92
CA ARG A 10 13.91 -12.28 -6.85
C ARG A 10 13.90 -12.81 -5.41
N SER A 11 12.76 -12.67 -4.74
CA SER A 11 12.59 -12.95 -3.32
C SER A 11 11.27 -13.68 -3.06
N ASN A 12 10.86 -13.75 -1.80
CA ASN A 12 9.60 -14.33 -1.35
C ASN A 12 8.85 -13.34 -0.45
N ARG A 13 7.55 -13.57 -0.25
CA ARG A 13 6.66 -12.72 0.56
C ARG A 13 7.24 -12.40 1.95
N ARG A 14 7.66 -13.43 2.70
CA ARG A 14 8.20 -13.28 4.05
C ARG A 14 9.43 -12.38 4.10
N ASP A 15 10.37 -12.57 3.19
CA ASP A 15 11.60 -11.76 3.15
C ASP A 15 11.33 -10.30 2.72
N VAL A 16 10.39 -10.09 1.79
CA VAL A 16 10.00 -8.74 1.36
C VAL A 16 9.28 -7.98 2.48
N LEU A 17 8.37 -8.64 3.19
CA LEU A 17 7.70 -8.07 4.36
C LEU A 17 8.72 -7.71 5.44
N ARG A 18 9.61 -8.65 5.81
CA ARG A 18 10.66 -8.40 6.82
C ARG A 18 11.52 -7.20 6.45
N ARG A 19 11.95 -7.10 5.19
CA ARG A 19 12.73 -5.95 4.70
C ARG A 19 11.95 -4.64 4.77
N GLY A 20 10.63 -4.67 4.51
CA GLY A 20 9.76 -3.52 4.63
C GLY A 20 9.70 -3.01 6.07
N VAL A 21 9.48 -3.92 7.02
CA VAL A 21 9.49 -3.63 8.46
C VAL A 21 10.84 -3.04 8.90
N GLU A 22 11.95 -3.72 8.60
CA GLU A 22 13.30 -3.25 8.96
C GLU A 22 13.61 -1.85 8.40
N ALA A 23 13.16 -1.56 7.17
CA ALA A 23 13.33 -0.25 6.55
C ALA A 23 12.50 0.84 7.25
N VAL A 24 11.26 0.52 7.65
CA VAL A 24 10.39 1.45 8.39
C VAL A 24 10.93 1.71 9.78
N GLU A 25 11.36 0.67 10.52
CA GLU A 25 11.98 0.84 11.85
C GLU A 25 13.24 1.71 11.76
N TYR A 26 14.08 1.46 10.75
CA TYR A 26 15.27 2.28 10.52
C TYR A 26 14.91 3.73 10.20
N ALA A 27 13.96 3.98 9.29
CA ALA A 27 13.49 5.33 8.97
C ALA A 27 12.91 6.03 10.20
N ARG A 28 12.11 5.33 11.01
CA ARG A 28 11.51 5.83 12.25
C ARG A 28 12.54 6.24 13.30
N SER A 29 13.71 5.61 13.30
CA SER A 29 14.83 6.01 14.17
C SER A 29 15.48 7.34 13.74
N LEU A 30 15.22 7.79 12.50
CA LEU A 30 15.82 8.98 11.90
C LEU A 30 14.82 10.13 11.73
N CYS A 31 13.53 9.85 11.51
CA CYS A 31 12.49 10.87 11.35
C CYS A 31 11.13 10.42 11.91
N GLU A 32 10.32 11.42 12.29
CA GLU A 32 9.01 11.17 12.88
C GLU A 32 7.89 10.91 11.87
N ASP A 33 8.06 11.28 10.60
CA ASP A 33 7.08 10.99 9.57
C ASP A 33 7.67 10.02 8.57
N VAL A 34 7.03 8.86 8.45
CA VAL A 34 7.49 7.76 7.59
C VAL A 34 6.32 7.27 6.76
N GLU A 35 6.43 7.43 5.45
CA GLU A 35 5.49 6.88 4.48
C GLU A 35 6.02 5.56 3.93
N TYR A 36 5.17 4.52 3.92
CA TYR A 36 5.43 3.25 3.25
C TYR A 36 4.51 3.08 2.05
N SER A 37 5.07 2.65 0.91
CA SER A 37 4.32 2.38 -0.32
C SER A 37 4.48 0.90 -0.73
N PRO A 38 3.44 0.05 -0.66
CA PRO A 38 3.45 -1.25 -1.29
C PRO A 38 3.27 -1.06 -2.80
N GLU A 39 4.38 -1.02 -3.54
CA GLU A 39 4.37 -0.95 -5.00
C GLU A 39 3.48 -2.05 -5.59
N ASP A 40 2.64 -1.67 -6.57
CA ASP A 40 1.73 -2.58 -7.26
C ASP A 40 0.65 -3.18 -6.35
N ALA A 41 0.13 -2.38 -5.41
CA ALA A 41 -0.90 -2.76 -4.45
C ALA A 41 -2.18 -3.28 -5.13
N GLY A 42 -2.65 -2.62 -6.20
CA GLY A 42 -3.88 -3.01 -6.92
C GLY A 42 -3.85 -4.39 -7.58
N ARG A 43 -2.67 -5.03 -7.67
CA ARG A 43 -2.50 -6.41 -8.18
C ARG A 43 -1.89 -7.35 -7.15
N ALA A 44 -1.74 -6.91 -5.90
CA ALA A 44 -1.28 -7.76 -4.83
C ALA A 44 -2.40 -8.70 -4.38
N ASP A 45 -2.00 -9.85 -3.83
CA ASP A 45 -2.92 -10.69 -3.05
C ASP A 45 -3.43 -9.87 -1.84
N PRO A 46 -4.75 -9.74 -1.64
CA PRO A 46 -5.31 -8.86 -0.62
C PRO A 46 -4.84 -9.21 0.79
N GLU A 47 -4.81 -10.49 1.17
CA GLU A 47 -4.39 -10.93 2.50
C GLU A 47 -2.94 -10.54 2.79
N TYR A 48 -2.05 -10.76 1.82
CA TYR A 48 -0.66 -10.35 1.97
C TYR A 48 -0.49 -8.82 1.99
N LEU A 49 -1.33 -8.08 1.26
CA LEU A 49 -1.33 -6.62 1.34
C LEU A 49 -1.75 -6.15 2.75
N TYR A 50 -2.80 -6.73 3.33
CA TYR A 50 -3.25 -6.40 4.68
C TYR A 50 -2.17 -6.74 5.71
N GLU A 51 -1.60 -7.95 5.67
CA GLU A 51 -0.49 -8.36 6.55
C GLU A 51 0.70 -7.39 6.44
N THR A 52 1.05 -6.99 5.22
CA THR A 52 2.16 -6.04 4.99
C THR A 52 1.85 -4.69 5.61
N LEU A 53 0.63 -4.15 5.40
CA LEU A 53 0.21 -2.85 5.94
C LEU A 53 0.18 -2.88 7.47
N GLU A 54 -0.37 -3.92 8.08
CA GLU A 54 -0.38 -4.08 9.54
C GLU A 54 1.03 -4.07 10.10
N ALA A 55 1.93 -4.86 9.50
CA ALA A 55 3.30 -4.99 9.96
C ALA A 55 4.09 -3.67 9.86
N VAL A 56 3.93 -2.90 8.77
CA VAL A 56 4.65 -1.63 8.63
C VAL A 56 4.07 -0.52 9.52
N ILE A 57 2.77 -0.53 9.80
CA ILE A 57 2.15 0.40 10.75
C ILE A 57 2.66 0.09 12.18
N ASP A 58 2.76 -1.19 12.54
CA ASP A 58 3.34 -1.59 13.83
C ASP A 58 4.82 -1.22 13.95
N ALA A 59 5.56 -1.28 12.84
CA ALA A 59 6.95 -0.84 12.75
C ALA A 59 7.14 0.69 12.87
N GLY A 60 6.06 1.47 12.74
CA GLY A 60 6.08 2.92 12.94
C GLY A 60 5.84 3.76 11.68
N ALA A 61 5.32 3.18 10.60
CA ALA A 61 4.83 3.96 9.46
C ALA A 61 3.65 4.84 9.90
N THR A 62 3.73 6.14 9.63
CA THR A 62 2.67 7.12 9.94
C THR A 62 1.75 7.37 8.75
N VAL A 63 2.19 7.00 7.54
CA VAL A 63 1.41 7.05 6.31
C VAL A 63 1.62 5.75 5.53
N VAL A 64 0.54 5.19 4.99
CA VAL A 64 0.58 4.09 4.03
C VAL A 64 -0.02 4.54 2.70
N ASN A 65 0.82 4.65 1.67
CA ASN A 65 0.40 5.04 0.33
C ASN A 65 -0.05 3.83 -0.47
N ILE A 66 -1.22 3.90 -1.11
CA ILE A 66 -1.77 2.85 -1.97
C ILE A 66 -1.73 3.31 -3.43
N PRO A 67 -0.75 2.85 -4.24
CA PRO A 67 -0.63 3.26 -5.63
C PRO A 67 -1.46 2.38 -6.59
N ASP A 68 -2.16 3.02 -7.54
CA ASP A 68 -2.58 2.38 -8.79
C ASP A 68 -1.41 2.39 -9.78
N THR A 69 -0.44 1.48 -9.55
CA THR A 69 0.82 1.44 -10.30
C THR A 69 0.60 1.21 -11.80
N THR A 70 -0.47 0.52 -12.19
CA THR A 70 -0.79 0.27 -13.61
C THR A 70 -1.58 1.39 -14.28
N GLY A 71 -2.32 2.19 -13.49
CA GLY A 71 -3.16 3.28 -13.99
C GLY A 71 -4.45 2.85 -14.69
N TYR A 72 -4.83 1.57 -14.56
CA TYR A 72 -5.95 0.96 -15.28
C TYR A 72 -7.14 0.62 -14.40
N THR A 73 -7.14 1.07 -13.14
CA THR A 73 -8.22 0.79 -12.19
C THR A 73 -9.40 1.74 -12.44
N LEU A 74 -10.63 1.23 -12.37
CA LEU A 74 -11.83 2.08 -12.41
C LEU A 74 -12.11 2.71 -11.02
N PRO A 75 -12.81 3.85 -10.95
CA PRO A 75 -13.07 4.53 -9.68
C PRO A 75 -13.75 3.66 -8.62
N ASN A 76 -14.74 2.86 -9.02
CA ASN A 76 -15.45 1.94 -8.12
C ASN A 76 -14.55 0.79 -7.63
N GLU A 77 -13.63 0.32 -8.47
CA GLU A 77 -12.69 -0.75 -8.10
C GLU A 77 -11.63 -0.21 -7.13
N PHE A 78 -11.11 0.99 -7.40
CA PHE A 78 -10.11 1.62 -6.54
C PHE A 78 -10.69 2.03 -5.19
N GLY A 79 -11.88 2.63 -5.16
CA GLY A 79 -12.60 2.92 -3.92
C GLY A 79 -12.88 1.66 -3.10
N ALA A 80 -13.30 0.57 -3.75
CA ALA A 80 -13.51 -0.72 -3.07
C ALA A 80 -12.22 -1.30 -2.48
N LEU A 81 -11.07 -1.14 -3.14
CA LEU A 81 -9.76 -1.53 -2.59
C LEU A 81 -9.42 -0.72 -1.33
N ILE A 82 -9.64 0.60 -1.33
CA ILE A 82 -9.38 1.42 -0.14
C ILE A 82 -10.33 1.05 1.00
N ALA A 83 -11.61 0.84 0.71
CA ALA A 83 -12.59 0.35 1.69
C ALA A 83 -12.17 -1.00 2.28
N SER A 84 -11.73 -1.95 1.44
CA SER A 84 -11.32 -3.27 1.91
C SER A 84 -10.06 -3.22 2.79
N ILE A 85 -9.12 -2.31 2.50
CA ILE A 85 -7.97 -2.05 3.38
C ILE A 85 -8.44 -1.53 4.74
N ARG A 86 -9.36 -0.55 4.77
CA ARG A 86 -9.90 0.00 6.02
C ARG A 86 -10.62 -1.06 6.86
N ASP A 87 -11.31 -2.00 6.21
CA ASP A 87 -12.08 -3.04 6.90
C ASP A 87 -11.21 -4.19 7.43
N ASN A 88 -10.04 -4.45 6.83
CA ASN A 88 -9.25 -5.66 7.12
C ASN A 88 -7.88 -5.39 7.75
N VAL A 89 -7.37 -4.16 7.75
CA VAL A 89 -6.12 -3.79 8.44
C VAL A 89 -6.46 -3.31 9.85
N SER A 90 -6.23 -4.15 10.85
CA SER A 90 -6.75 -3.95 12.22
C SER A 90 -6.21 -2.69 12.92
N ASN A 91 -5.01 -2.25 12.56
CA ASN A 91 -4.34 -1.08 13.12
C ASN A 91 -4.35 0.14 12.18
N ILE A 92 -5.18 0.14 11.14
CA ILE A 92 -5.19 1.17 10.08
C ILE A 92 -5.37 2.59 10.62
N GLU A 93 -6.16 2.76 11.68
CA GLU A 93 -6.45 4.07 12.30
C GLU A 93 -5.23 4.72 12.97
N ARG A 94 -4.08 4.01 13.05
CA ARG A 94 -2.80 4.56 13.53
C ARG A 94 -1.98 5.24 12.42
N ALA A 95 -2.39 5.13 11.15
CA ALA A 95 -1.70 5.72 10.01
C ALA A 95 -2.68 6.40 9.05
N LEU A 96 -2.21 7.39 8.30
CA LEU A 96 -2.99 7.98 7.22
C LEU A 96 -2.90 7.10 5.96
N ILE A 97 -4.03 6.90 5.28
CA ILE A 97 -4.03 6.32 3.94
C ILE A 97 -3.76 7.46 2.94
N SER A 98 -2.68 7.32 2.19
CA SER A 98 -2.37 8.14 1.02
C SER A 98 -2.74 7.35 -0.25
N VAL A 99 -3.15 8.05 -1.31
CA VAL A 99 -3.43 7.41 -2.60
C VAL A 99 -2.64 8.05 -3.72
N HIS A 100 -2.10 7.20 -4.59
CA HIS A 100 -1.28 7.59 -5.73
C HIS A 100 -1.89 7.01 -7.00
N CYS A 101 -2.72 7.80 -7.69
CA CYS A 101 -3.43 7.35 -8.88
C CYS A 101 -2.71 7.81 -10.15
N HIS A 102 -2.41 6.88 -11.06
CA HIS A 102 -1.93 7.21 -12.39
C HIS A 102 -3.09 7.57 -13.34
N ASN A 103 -2.78 8.23 -14.46
CA ASN A 103 -3.77 8.83 -15.36
C ASN A 103 -3.85 8.17 -16.74
N ASP A 104 -3.43 6.91 -16.86
CA ASP A 104 -3.30 6.22 -18.15
C ASP A 104 -4.66 6.07 -18.88
N LEU A 105 -5.77 5.96 -18.14
CA LEU A 105 -7.13 5.99 -18.69
C LEU A 105 -7.82 7.36 -18.59
N GLY A 106 -7.13 8.41 -18.17
CA GLY A 106 -7.74 9.72 -17.91
C GLY A 106 -8.57 9.78 -16.61
N LEU A 107 -8.38 8.83 -15.70
CA LEU A 107 -9.22 8.62 -14.51
C LEU A 107 -8.53 8.94 -13.18
N SER A 108 -7.30 9.48 -13.17
CA SER A 108 -6.54 9.64 -11.91
C SER A 108 -7.30 10.44 -10.85
N THR A 109 -7.89 11.57 -11.24
CA THR A 109 -8.68 12.43 -10.33
C THR A 109 -9.93 11.71 -9.83
N ALA A 110 -10.63 10.97 -10.70
CA ALA A 110 -11.81 10.22 -10.30
C ALA A 110 -11.46 9.11 -9.30
N ASN A 111 -10.36 8.39 -9.52
CA ASN A 111 -9.84 7.38 -8.59
C ASN A 111 -9.43 8.00 -7.25
N SER A 112 -8.75 9.16 -7.26
CA SER A 112 -8.38 9.86 -6.03
C SER A 112 -9.60 10.33 -5.23
N VAL A 113 -10.66 10.80 -5.89
CA VAL A 113 -11.92 11.16 -5.21
C VAL A 113 -12.63 9.91 -4.67
N ALA A 114 -12.72 8.85 -5.47
CA ALA A 114 -13.36 7.60 -5.06
C ALA A 114 -12.68 6.91 -3.88
N ALA A 115 -11.37 7.13 -3.67
CA ALA A 115 -10.65 6.65 -2.50
C ALA A 115 -11.01 7.39 -1.19
N VAL A 116 -11.56 8.60 -1.29
CA VAL A 116 -11.89 9.45 -0.13
C VAL A 116 -13.37 9.34 0.25
N LEU A 117 -14.23 8.92 -0.70
CA LEU A 117 -15.68 8.73 -0.51
C LEU A 117 -16.00 7.41 0.18
#